data_AF-A0A960XFG7-F1
#
_entry.id   AF-A0A960XFG7-F1
#
_cell.length_a   1.000
_cell.length_b   1.000
_cell.length_c   1.000
_cell.angle_alpha   90.00
_cell.angle_beta   90.00
_cell.angle_gamma   90.00
#
_symmetry.space_group_name_H-M   'P 1'
#
loop_
_entity.id
_entity.type
_entity.pdbx_description
1 polymer ?
#
loop_
_entity_poly.entity_id
_entity_poly.type
_entity_poly.pdbx_seq_one_letter_code
_entity_poly.pdbx_strand_id
1 'polypeptide(L)'
;MKQPWILSRKTFMKATAQSALLLASGAGMTGCRASRPILRIGLVSDTHYADREPAGTRFYRESLGKLKECVDRMNEERVDFMVHLGDFKDQDSEPEEARTLRYVKDLESVYAKFNGPRYHLLGNHDVDSISKEQFGKMVENTGIETGATYYSFDRGRVHIVVLDATFRQDGVAYDKGNFDWKDTAIPSDQLAWLKEDLGKTDKPALVFVHQLLDPMQSEQHQVKNAAAVRDLLEASGKVLAVF
;
A
#
# COMPACT_ATOMS: atom_id res chain seq x y z
N MET A 1 14.21 21.58 30.19
CA MET A 1 13.20 20.64 29.65
C MET A 1 12.51 21.33 28.48
N LYS A 2 12.74 20.87 27.24
CA LYS A 2 12.11 21.43 26.04
C LYS A 2 10.73 20.80 25.88
N GLN A 3 9.68 21.61 25.79
CA GLN A 3 8.34 21.11 25.48
C GLN A 3 8.28 20.60 24.04
N PRO A 4 7.58 19.47 23.77
CA PRO A 4 7.41 18.99 22.41
C PRO A 4 6.46 19.91 21.62
N TRP A 5 6.86 20.24 20.40
CA TRP A 5 6.03 21.00 19.46
C TRP A 5 4.92 20.10 18.92
N ILE A 6 3.74 20.14 19.54
CA ILE A 6 2.56 19.43 19.04
C ILE A 6 1.85 20.33 18.02
N LEU A 7 2.09 20.07 16.73
CA LEU A 7 1.33 20.67 15.63
C LEU A 7 -0.04 20.02 15.54
N SER A 8 -1.06 20.69 16.09
CA SER A 8 -2.44 20.24 15.96
C SER A 8 -2.98 20.45 14.53
N ARG A 9 -3.95 19.63 14.09
CA ARG A 9 -4.67 19.82 12.81
C ARG A 9 -5.25 21.24 12.66
N LYS A 10 -5.67 21.86 13.76
CA LYS A 10 -6.16 23.26 13.78
C LYS A 10 -5.05 24.29 13.56
N THR A 11 -3.82 23.99 13.99
CA THR A 11 -2.63 24.83 13.77
C THR A 11 -2.20 24.78 12.30
N PHE A 12 -2.26 23.60 11.68
CA PHE A 12 -1.97 23.43 10.25
C PHE A 12 -2.95 24.18 9.34
N MET A 13 -4.26 24.15 9.63
CA MET A 13 -5.24 24.89 8.82
C MET A 13 -5.16 26.42 9.00
N LYS A 14 -4.70 26.91 10.15
CA LYS A 14 -4.48 28.35 10.34
C LYS A 14 -3.25 28.87 9.59
N ALA A 15 -2.20 28.05 9.48
CA ALA A 15 -0.99 28.40 8.73
C ALA A 15 -1.22 28.48 7.22
N THR A 16 -2.14 27.67 6.67
CA THR A 16 -2.48 27.69 5.23
C THR A 16 -3.36 28.89 4.84
N ALA A 17 -4.18 29.42 5.75
CA ALA A 17 -5.03 30.57 5.48
C ALA A 17 -4.26 31.91 5.39
N GLN A 18 -3.08 32.02 6.02
CA GLN A 18 -2.28 33.26 5.97
C GLN A 18 -1.37 33.36 4.73
N SER A 19 -1.07 32.25 4.07
CA SER A 19 -0.25 32.24 2.84
C SER A 19 -1.03 32.66 1.59
N ALA A 20 -2.37 32.74 1.66
CA ALA A 20 -3.23 33.05 0.52
C ALA A 20 -3.42 34.55 0.24
N LEU A 21 -2.92 35.45 1.10
CA LEU A 21 -3.17 36.91 0.97
C LEU A 21 -1.99 37.74 0.41
N LEU A 22 -0.89 37.13 -0.03
CA LEU A 22 0.31 37.87 -0.46
C LEU A 22 0.64 37.80 -1.96
N LEU A 23 -0.25 37.30 -2.81
CA LEU A 23 -0.03 37.24 -4.27
C LEU A 23 -0.97 38.19 -5.02
N ALA A 24 -0.83 39.48 -4.75
CA ALA A 24 -1.44 40.55 -5.55
C ALA A 24 -0.44 41.70 -5.76
N SER A 25 0.66 41.41 -6.43
CA SER A 25 1.45 42.42 -7.14
C SER A 25 2.14 41.77 -8.34
N GLY A 26 1.66 42.12 -9.53
CA GLY A 26 2.17 41.61 -10.79
C GLY A 26 3.59 42.08 -11.05
N ALA A 27 4.47 41.13 -11.30
CA ALA A 27 5.66 41.27 -12.13
C ALA A 27 5.88 39.92 -12.82
N GLY A 28 6.25 39.95 -14.09
CA GLY A 28 6.09 38.83 -15.04
C GLY A 28 6.61 37.49 -14.52
N MET A 29 5.71 36.52 -14.40
CA MET A 29 6.09 35.13 -14.23
C MET A 29 6.56 34.61 -15.58
N THR A 30 7.88 34.63 -15.81
CA THR A 30 8.50 33.62 -16.66
C THR A 30 8.08 32.28 -16.09
N GLY A 31 7.12 31.62 -16.75
CA GLY A 31 6.55 30.36 -16.29
C GLY A 31 7.68 29.35 -16.09
N CYS A 32 7.98 29.06 -14.83
CA CYS A 32 8.73 27.86 -14.49
C CYS A 32 7.85 26.72 -14.99
N ARG A 33 8.19 26.12 -16.14
CA ARG A 33 7.57 24.86 -16.56
C ARG A 33 7.85 23.88 -15.44
N ALA A 34 6.87 23.63 -14.59
CA ALA A 34 6.94 22.56 -13.61
C ALA A 34 7.35 21.31 -14.39
N SER A 35 8.52 20.76 -14.06
CA SER A 35 9.00 19.55 -14.71
C SER A 35 7.96 18.46 -14.49
N ARG A 36 7.61 17.72 -15.55
CA ARG A 36 6.74 16.56 -15.38
C ARG A 36 7.41 15.60 -14.39
N PRO A 37 6.67 15.08 -13.40
CA PRO A 37 7.20 14.07 -12.49
C PRO A 37 7.69 12.86 -13.29
N ILE A 38 8.75 12.21 -12.81
CA ILE A 38 9.30 11.00 -13.43
C ILE A 38 8.36 9.81 -13.33
N LEU A 39 7.48 9.82 -12.34
CA LEU A 39 6.50 8.80 -12.02
C LEU A 39 5.40 9.43 -11.16
N ARG A 40 4.13 9.12 -11.45
CA ARG A 40 2.94 9.45 -10.65
C ARG A 40 2.28 8.14 -10.24
N ILE A 41 2.11 7.93 -8.95
CA ILE A 41 1.57 6.67 -8.41
C ILE A 41 0.28 7.00 -7.67
N GLY A 42 -0.80 6.28 -7.97
CA GLY A 42 -2.01 6.29 -7.15
C GLY A 42 -1.88 5.29 -6.01
N LEU A 43 -1.87 5.78 -4.77
CA LEU A 43 -1.80 4.95 -3.56
C LEU A 43 -3.17 4.89 -2.89
N VAL A 44 -3.60 3.70 -2.51
CA VAL A 44 -4.77 3.44 -1.67
C VAL A 44 -4.43 2.27 -0.73
N SER A 45 -4.96 2.27 0.49
CA SER A 45 -4.71 1.24 1.49
C SER A 45 -5.94 1.04 2.34
N ASP A 46 -6.04 -0.11 3.01
CA ASP A 46 -6.97 -0.33 4.12
C ASP A 46 -8.42 0.01 3.72
N THR A 47 -8.83 -0.48 2.56
CA THR A 47 -10.20 -0.27 2.08
C THR A 47 -11.18 -1.00 3.00
N HIS A 48 -10.82 -2.17 3.55
CA HIS A 48 -11.61 -2.90 4.55
C HIS A 48 -13.10 -3.03 4.16
N TYR A 49 -13.42 -3.42 2.91
CA TYR A 49 -14.83 -3.59 2.53
C TYR A 49 -15.44 -4.86 3.12
N ALA A 50 -16.62 -4.71 3.70
CA ALA A 50 -17.53 -5.80 4.07
C ALA A 50 -18.98 -5.27 4.11
N ASP A 51 -19.98 -6.12 3.87
CA ASP A 51 -21.40 -5.74 3.95
C ASP A 51 -21.93 -5.82 5.40
N ARG A 52 -21.34 -5.01 6.29
CA ARG A 52 -21.67 -5.00 7.72
C ARG A 52 -21.79 -3.60 8.30
N GLU A 53 -22.44 -3.51 9.46
CA GLU A 53 -22.56 -2.26 10.21
C GLU A 53 -21.19 -1.70 10.61
N PRO A 54 -21.03 -0.36 10.65
CA PRO A 54 -19.79 0.28 11.09
C PRO A 54 -19.34 -0.20 12.47
N ALA A 55 -18.02 -0.28 12.66
CA ALA A 55 -17.41 -0.59 13.96
C ALA A 55 -16.23 0.34 14.24
N GLY A 56 -16.30 1.10 15.33
CA GLY A 56 -15.30 2.13 15.64
C GLY A 56 -15.21 3.16 14.52
N THR A 57 -14.07 3.22 13.84
CA THR A 57 -13.83 4.11 12.69
C THR A 57 -13.92 3.40 11.33
N ARG A 58 -14.26 2.11 11.31
CA ARG A 58 -14.43 1.34 10.06
C ARG A 58 -15.85 1.50 9.55
N PHE A 59 -16.00 2.16 8.40
CA PHE A 59 -17.27 2.37 7.71
C PHE A 59 -17.35 1.45 6.49
N TYR A 60 -17.48 0.15 6.74
CA TYR A 60 -17.25 -0.92 5.76
C TYR A 60 -17.98 -0.72 4.43
N ARG A 61 -19.29 -0.42 4.44
CA ARG A 61 -20.07 -0.27 3.20
C ARG A 61 -19.66 0.94 2.35
N GLU A 62 -19.12 1.98 2.98
CA GLU A 62 -18.69 3.18 2.28
C GLU A 62 -17.40 2.96 1.48
N SER A 63 -16.68 1.87 1.76
CA SER A 63 -15.40 1.55 1.13
C SER A 63 -15.48 1.44 -0.39
N LEU A 64 -16.59 0.90 -0.95
CA LEU A 64 -16.81 0.87 -2.40
C LEU A 64 -16.90 2.28 -3.00
N GLY A 65 -17.61 3.19 -2.34
CA GLY A 65 -17.75 4.58 -2.78
C GLY A 65 -16.43 5.34 -2.71
N LYS A 66 -15.69 5.16 -1.60
CA LYS A 66 -14.36 5.77 -1.38
C LYS A 66 -13.34 5.26 -2.40
N LEU A 67 -13.31 3.96 -2.66
CA LEU A 67 -12.44 3.38 -3.68
C LEU A 67 -12.80 3.91 -5.08
N LYS A 68 -14.10 4.00 -5.40
CA LYS A 68 -14.55 4.56 -6.67
C LYS A 68 -14.08 6.00 -6.86
N GLU A 69 -14.24 6.86 -5.85
CA GLU A 69 -13.77 8.25 -5.90
C GLU A 69 -12.24 8.32 -6.10
N CYS A 70 -11.49 7.45 -5.41
CA CYS A 70 -10.05 7.34 -5.60
C CYS A 70 -9.70 6.94 -7.04
N VAL A 71 -10.33 5.91 -7.60
CA VAL A 71 -10.12 5.46 -8.99
C VAL A 71 -10.44 6.57 -9.99
N ASP A 72 -11.57 7.26 -9.83
CA ASP A 72 -11.96 8.37 -10.70
C ASP A 72 -10.92 9.50 -10.65
N ARG A 73 -10.47 9.87 -9.44
CA ARG A 73 -9.41 10.87 -9.27
C ARG A 73 -8.10 10.42 -9.91
N MET A 74 -7.67 9.18 -9.74
CA MET A 74 -6.41 8.69 -10.33
C MET A 74 -6.46 8.64 -11.85
N ASN A 75 -7.62 8.35 -12.42
CA ASN A 75 -7.88 8.47 -13.86
C ASN A 75 -7.75 9.92 -14.36
N GLU A 76 -8.36 10.88 -13.65
CA GLU A 76 -8.26 12.32 -13.97
C GLU A 76 -6.83 12.83 -13.90
N GLU A 77 -6.11 12.42 -12.85
CA GLU A 77 -4.72 12.78 -12.59
C GLU A 77 -3.73 12.05 -13.50
N ARG A 78 -4.21 11.09 -14.29
CA ARG A 78 -3.44 10.26 -15.23
C ARG A 78 -2.18 9.70 -14.57
N VAL A 79 -2.34 9.04 -13.43
CA VAL A 79 -1.22 8.38 -12.76
C VAL A 79 -0.70 7.22 -13.63
N ASP A 80 0.59 6.91 -13.49
CA ASP A 80 1.25 5.89 -14.30
C ASP A 80 0.80 4.47 -13.95
N PHE A 81 0.41 4.25 -12.69
CA PHE A 81 -0.24 3.05 -12.19
C PHE A 81 -0.90 3.32 -10.82
N MET A 82 -1.77 2.41 -10.38
CA MET A 82 -2.28 2.37 -9.01
C MET A 82 -1.72 1.16 -8.26
N VAL A 83 -1.51 1.29 -6.96
CA VAL A 83 -1.22 0.16 -6.06
C VAL A 83 -2.10 0.23 -4.81
N HIS A 84 -2.72 -0.89 -4.45
CA HIS A 84 -3.44 -1.08 -3.19
C HIS A 84 -2.51 -1.72 -2.16
N LEU A 85 -2.25 -1.05 -1.04
CA LEU A 85 -1.22 -1.42 -0.07
C LEU A 85 -1.66 -2.51 0.93
N GLY A 86 -2.59 -3.38 0.55
CA GLY A 86 -3.12 -4.45 1.40
C GLY A 86 -4.33 -4.04 2.24
N ASP A 87 -4.95 -5.04 2.88
CA ASP A 87 -6.23 -4.94 3.58
C ASP A 87 -7.33 -4.38 2.66
N PHE A 88 -7.43 -4.99 1.48
CA PHE A 88 -8.40 -4.66 0.44
C PHE A 88 -9.82 -4.91 0.96
N LYS A 89 -10.05 -6.11 1.50
CA LYS A 89 -11.33 -6.52 2.07
C LYS A 89 -11.26 -6.67 3.59
N ASP A 90 -12.42 -6.65 4.22
CA ASP A 90 -12.64 -7.17 5.58
C ASP A 90 -13.65 -8.35 5.51
N GLN A 91 -14.15 -8.82 6.64
CA GLN A 91 -15.06 -9.94 6.78
C GLN A 91 -16.25 -9.61 7.70
N ASP A 92 -17.25 -10.48 7.68
CA ASP A 92 -18.36 -10.42 8.62
C ASP A 92 -17.91 -10.72 10.05
N SER A 93 -18.76 -10.40 11.04
CA SER A 93 -18.52 -10.76 12.44
C SER A 93 -18.37 -12.28 12.63
N GLU A 94 -19.16 -13.05 11.87
CA GLU A 94 -18.99 -14.49 11.70
C GLU A 94 -18.54 -14.74 10.26
N PRO A 95 -17.25 -15.04 10.03
CA PRO A 95 -16.71 -15.10 8.68
C PRO A 95 -17.36 -16.21 7.84
N GLU A 96 -17.85 -15.87 6.66
CA GLU A 96 -18.33 -16.82 5.66
C GLU A 96 -17.54 -16.66 4.37
N GLU A 97 -16.78 -17.69 4.01
CA GLU A 97 -15.89 -17.68 2.84
C GLU A 97 -16.58 -17.17 1.56
N ALA A 98 -17.77 -17.69 1.25
CA ALA A 98 -18.49 -17.30 0.04
C ALA A 98 -18.89 -15.82 0.03
N ARG A 99 -19.14 -15.19 1.19
CA ARG A 99 -19.40 -13.76 1.30
C ARG A 99 -18.12 -12.96 1.20
N THR A 100 -17.08 -13.37 1.92
CA THR A 100 -15.76 -12.72 1.86
C THR A 100 -15.22 -12.67 0.43
N LEU A 101 -15.35 -13.74 -0.35
CA LEU A 101 -14.95 -13.76 -1.76
C LEU A 101 -15.79 -12.79 -2.62
N ARG A 102 -17.07 -12.58 -2.29
CA ARG A 102 -17.88 -11.54 -2.95
C ARG A 102 -17.36 -10.14 -2.63
N TYR A 103 -16.92 -9.87 -1.41
CA TYR A 103 -16.34 -8.57 -1.04
C TYR A 103 -15.08 -8.26 -1.86
N VAL A 104 -14.18 -9.23 -2.05
CA VAL A 104 -13.02 -9.08 -2.95
C VAL A 104 -13.47 -8.77 -4.37
N LYS A 105 -14.45 -9.53 -4.88
CA LYS A 105 -14.97 -9.36 -6.25
C LYS A 105 -15.58 -7.97 -6.46
N ASP A 106 -16.36 -7.49 -5.49
CA ASP A 106 -17.03 -6.20 -5.59
C ASP A 106 -16.01 -5.05 -5.62
N LEU A 107 -14.98 -5.12 -4.76
CA LEU A 107 -13.87 -4.17 -4.78
C LEU A 107 -13.03 -4.24 -6.05
N GLU A 108 -12.64 -5.44 -6.51
CA GLU A 108 -11.87 -5.60 -7.74
C GLU A 108 -12.66 -5.05 -8.93
N SER A 109 -13.99 -5.21 -8.97
CA SER A 109 -14.83 -4.64 -10.02
C SER A 109 -14.82 -3.10 -10.06
N VAL A 110 -14.57 -2.45 -8.92
CA VAL A 110 -14.39 -1.00 -8.83
C VAL A 110 -12.96 -0.62 -9.19
N TYR A 111 -11.98 -1.33 -8.64
CA TYR A 111 -10.56 -1.05 -8.85
C TYR A 111 -10.15 -1.24 -10.32
N ALA A 112 -10.72 -2.24 -11.00
CA ALA A 112 -10.52 -2.51 -12.43
C ALA A 112 -11.06 -1.41 -13.36
N LYS A 113 -11.80 -0.42 -12.85
CA LYS A 113 -12.20 0.78 -13.61
C LYS A 113 -11.07 1.81 -13.74
N PHE A 114 -9.93 1.59 -13.08
CA PHE A 114 -8.73 2.37 -13.34
C PHE A 114 -8.21 2.08 -14.76
N ASN A 115 -7.96 3.14 -15.53
CA ASN A 115 -7.53 3.08 -16.93
C ASN A 115 -5.99 2.95 -17.01
N GLY A 116 -5.44 1.90 -16.40
CA GLY A 116 -4.00 1.65 -16.41
C GLY A 116 -3.58 0.42 -15.60
N PRO A 117 -2.26 0.21 -15.43
CA PRO A 117 -1.74 -0.89 -14.63
C PRO A 117 -2.15 -0.76 -13.16
N ARG A 118 -2.54 -1.88 -12.55
CA ARG A 118 -2.95 -1.94 -11.15
C ARG A 118 -2.27 -3.11 -10.43
N TYR A 119 -1.99 -2.91 -9.16
CA TYR A 119 -1.21 -3.83 -8.34
C TYR A 119 -1.77 -3.91 -6.92
N HIS A 120 -1.60 -5.07 -6.31
CA HIS A 120 -2.07 -5.36 -4.96
C HIS A 120 -0.91 -5.91 -4.12
N LEU A 121 -0.85 -5.44 -2.89
CA LEU A 121 -0.17 -6.09 -1.77
C LEU A 121 -1.17 -6.97 -1.03
N LEU A 122 -0.65 -7.91 -0.25
CA LEU A 122 -1.43 -8.61 0.77
C LEU A 122 -1.29 -7.91 2.11
N GLY A 123 -2.43 -7.60 2.74
CA GLY A 123 -2.53 -7.32 4.17
C GLY A 123 -3.05 -8.53 4.95
N ASN A 124 -3.05 -8.43 6.28
CA ASN A 124 -3.51 -9.55 7.11
C ASN A 124 -5.01 -9.83 6.95
N HIS A 125 -5.84 -8.81 6.72
CA HIS A 125 -7.26 -8.99 6.49
C HIS A 125 -7.55 -9.61 5.11
N ASP A 126 -6.64 -9.52 4.14
CA ASP A 126 -6.82 -10.18 2.84
C ASP A 126 -6.82 -11.72 2.95
N VAL A 127 -6.21 -12.24 4.03
CA VAL A 127 -5.96 -13.68 4.25
C VAL A 127 -6.50 -14.22 5.58
N ASP A 128 -7.37 -13.45 6.26
CA ASP A 128 -7.92 -13.83 7.57
C ASP A 128 -8.92 -15.01 7.51
N SER A 129 -9.91 -14.92 6.62
CA SER A 129 -10.99 -15.90 6.40
C SER A 129 -10.95 -16.60 5.03
N ILE A 130 -10.01 -16.22 4.17
CA ILE A 130 -9.77 -16.82 2.87
C ILE A 130 -8.26 -17.02 2.70
N SER A 131 -7.85 -17.95 1.84
CA SER A 131 -6.43 -18.22 1.61
C SER A 131 -5.78 -17.20 0.67
N LYS A 132 -4.44 -17.14 0.70
CA LYS A 132 -3.64 -16.40 -0.29
C LYS A 132 -3.99 -16.80 -1.72
N GLU A 133 -4.17 -18.09 -1.97
CA GLU A 133 -4.56 -18.62 -3.28
C GLU A 133 -5.95 -18.13 -3.70
N GLN A 134 -6.91 -18.16 -2.77
CA GLN A 134 -8.27 -17.67 -3.02
C GLN A 134 -8.27 -16.17 -3.34
N PHE A 135 -7.57 -15.35 -2.55
CA PHE A 135 -7.44 -13.91 -2.83
C PHE A 135 -6.73 -13.66 -4.16
N GLY A 136 -5.59 -14.31 -4.40
CA GLY A 136 -4.77 -14.14 -5.60
C GLY A 136 -5.46 -14.51 -6.90
N LYS A 137 -6.45 -15.41 -6.88
CA LYS A 137 -7.31 -15.74 -8.03
C LYS A 137 -8.38 -14.68 -8.33
N MET A 138 -8.69 -13.83 -7.35
CA MET A 138 -9.79 -12.87 -7.42
C MET A 138 -9.32 -11.46 -7.81
N VAL A 139 -8.02 -11.19 -7.73
CA VAL A 139 -7.41 -9.89 -8.06
C VAL A 139 -6.52 -10.00 -9.30
N GLU A 140 -6.33 -8.88 -10.00
CA GLU A 140 -5.40 -8.80 -11.14
C GLU A 140 -4.23 -7.86 -10.83
N ASN A 141 -3.01 -8.37 -10.99
CA ASN A 141 -1.78 -7.59 -10.97
C ASN A 141 -1.23 -7.51 -12.39
N THR A 142 -1.17 -6.31 -12.97
CA THR A 142 -0.88 -6.14 -14.41
C THR A 142 0.51 -6.67 -14.77
N GLY A 143 0.57 -7.68 -15.64
CA GLY A 143 1.83 -8.27 -16.10
C GLY A 143 2.55 -9.13 -15.06
N ILE A 144 1.87 -9.47 -13.97
CA ILE A 144 2.37 -10.34 -12.90
C ILE A 144 1.58 -11.65 -12.93
N GLU A 145 2.25 -12.76 -12.64
CA GLU A 145 1.60 -14.07 -12.56
C GLU A 145 0.49 -14.09 -11.50
N THR A 146 -0.65 -14.68 -11.86
CA THR A 146 -1.79 -14.83 -10.94
C THR A 146 -1.36 -15.60 -9.69
N GLY A 147 -1.64 -15.02 -8.52
CA GLY A 147 -1.29 -15.62 -7.23
C GLY A 147 0.14 -15.32 -6.73
N ALA A 148 0.98 -14.60 -7.49
CA ALA A 148 2.23 -14.10 -6.96
C ALA A 148 1.97 -13.11 -5.81
N THR A 149 2.60 -13.32 -4.66
CA THR A 149 2.35 -12.52 -3.45
C THR A 149 3.41 -11.45 -3.21
N TYR A 150 4.63 -11.69 -3.70
CA TYR A 150 5.71 -10.71 -3.81
C TYR A 150 6.27 -10.76 -5.23
N TYR A 151 6.66 -9.61 -5.76
CA TYR A 151 7.10 -9.48 -7.15
C TYR A 151 7.78 -8.13 -7.37
N SER A 152 8.48 -8.00 -8.51
CA SER A 152 9.08 -6.75 -8.93
C SER A 152 8.79 -6.49 -10.41
N PHE A 153 8.82 -5.21 -10.80
CA PHE A 153 8.68 -4.79 -12.18
C PHE A 153 9.29 -3.41 -12.40
N ASP A 154 9.57 -3.06 -13.65
CA ASP A 154 10.06 -1.75 -14.01
C ASP A 154 8.94 -0.86 -14.53
N ARG A 155 8.87 0.39 -14.03
CA ARG A 155 8.04 1.45 -14.62
C ARG A 155 8.92 2.63 -15.03
N GLY A 156 9.23 2.68 -16.32
CA GLY A 156 10.15 3.67 -16.87
C GLY A 156 11.54 3.52 -16.25
N ARG A 157 11.98 4.55 -15.52
CA ARG A 157 13.32 4.62 -14.89
C ARG A 157 13.34 4.18 -13.43
N VAL A 158 12.22 3.69 -12.90
CA VAL A 158 12.09 3.27 -11.50
C VAL A 158 11.80 1.77 -11.46
N HIS A 159 12.49 1.07 -10.58
CA HIS A 159 12.23 -0.32 -10.24
C HIS A 159 11.22 -0.37 -9.09
N ILE A 160 10.19 -1.20 -9.20
CA ILE A 160 9.13 -1.33 -8.21
C ILE A 160 9.22 -2.71 -7.60
N VAL A 161 9.22 -2.78 -6.27
CA VAL A 161 9.27 -4.00 -5.49
C VAL A 161 8.05 -4.06 -4.59
N VAL A 162 7.33 -5.18 -4.63
CA VAL A 162 6.20 -5.49 -3.77
C VAL A 162 6.58 -6.66 -2.87
N LEU A 163 6.53 -6.46 -1.56
CA LEU A 163 6.84 -7.46 -0.54
C LEU A 163 5.57 -8.01 0.12
N ASP A 164 5.66 -9.26 0.56
CA ASP A 164 4.63 -9.95 1.32
C ASP A 164 5.13 -10.25 2.73
N ALA A 165 4.61 -9.53 3.72
CA ALA A 165 4.90 -9.76 5.14
C ALA A 165 3.79 -10.55 5.86
N THR A 166 2.87 -11.18 5.13
CA THR A 166 1.81 -12.03 5.71
C THR A 166 2.33 -13.45 5.98
N PHE A 167 3.38 -13.55 6.79
CA PHE A 167 3.97 -14.78 7.30
C PHE A 167 4.22 -14.65 8.80
N ARG A 168 4.16 -15.75 9.53
CA ARG A 168 4.56 -15.83 10.93
C ARG A 168 6.08 -15.84 11.08
N GLN A 169 6.59 -15.54 12.27
CA GLN A 169 8.03 -15.58 12.57
C GLN A 169 8.70 -16.95 12.30
N ASP A 170 7.94 -18.04 12.38
CA ASP A 170 8.41 -19.40 12.08
C ASP A 170 8.43 -19.72 10.57
N GLY A 171 8.08 -18.75 9.72
CA GLY A 171 8.07 -18.87 8.26
C GLY A 171 6.77 -19.45 7.70
N VAL A 172 5.80 -19.81 8.54
CA VAL A 172 4.50 -20.30 8.06
C VAL A 172 3.71 -19.13 7.46
N ALA A 173 3.27 -19.28 6.22
CA ALA A 173 2.41 -18.30 5.57
C ALA A 173 1.09 -18.13 6.34
N TYR A 174 0.61 -16.89 6.40
CA TYR A 174 -0.78 -16.66 6.81
C TYR A 174 -1.70 -17.38 5.85
N ASP A 175 -2.75 -17.97 6.41
CA ASP A 175 -3.80 -18.64 5.68
C ASP A 175 -5.10 -18.57 6.51
N LYS A 176 -6.21 -19.02 5.93
CA LYS A 176 -7.55 -18.99 6.54
C LYS A 176 -7.54 -19.50 7.99
N GLY A 177 -7.74 -18.59 8.94
CA GLY A 177 -7.75 -18.86 10.38
C GLY A 177 -6.37 -19.08 11.03
N ASN A 178 -5.28 -19.06 10.26
CA ASN A 178 -3.90 -19.10 10.73
C ASN A 178 -3.21 -17.75 10.50
N PHE A 179 -3.67 -16.72 11.22
CA PHE A 179 -3.01 -15.43 11.26
C PHE A 179 -3.06 -14.84 12.67
N ASP A 180 -1.97 -14.20 13.07
CA ASP A 180 -1.93 -13.22 14.15
C ASP A 180 -1.25 -12.00 13.56
N TRP A 181 -2.00 -10.90 13.38
CA TRP A 181 -1.50 -9.68 12.74
C TRP A 181 -0.28 -9.07 13.44
N LYS A 182 -0.02 -9.45 14.71
CA LYS A 182 1.18 -9.05 15.45
C LYS A 182 2.38 -9.96 15.17
N ASP A 183 2.18 -11.19 14.74
CA ASP A 183 3.23 -12.16 14.39
C ASP A 183 3.46 -12.16 12.89
N THR A 184 4.06 -11.07 12.38
CA THR A 184 4.33 -10.85 10.94
C THR A 184 5.84 -10.87 10.67
N ALA A 185 6.26 -11.50 9.59
CA ALA A 185 7.66 -11.60 9.16
C ALA A 185 7.75 -11.67 7.63
N ILE A 186 8.92 -11.35 7.09
CA ILE A 186 9.28 -11.66 5.70
C ILE A 186 10.20 -12.90 5.71
N PRO A 187 9.83 -14.01 5.07
CA PRO A 187 10.60 -15.26 5.14
C PRO A 187 11.97 -15.13 4.46
N SER A 188 12.93 -15.98 4.86
CA SER A 188 14.31 -15.97 4.36
C SER A 188 14.41 -16.04 2.85
N ASP A 189 13.55 -16.83 2.21
CA ASP A 189 13.58 -17.05 0.76
C ASP A 189 13.16 -15.78 0.01
N GLN A 190 12.22 -15.02 0.57
CA GLN A 190 11.84 -13.72 0.02
C GLN A 190 12.95 -12.68 0.23
N LEU A 191 13.66 -12.71 1.36
CA LEU A 191 14.83 -11.85 1.56
C LEU A 191 15.98 -12.19 0.59
N ALA A 192 16.21 -13.48 0.33
CA ALA A 192 17.19 -13.92 -0.66
C ALA A 192 16.81 -13.45 -2.07
N TRP A 193 15.53 -13.60 -2.44
CA TRP A 193 14.97 -13.07 -3.69
C TRP A 193 15.14 -11.54 -3.79
N LEU A 194 14.79 -10.80 -2.74
CA LEU A 194 14.88 -9.34 -2.72
C LEU A 194 16.32 -8.85 -2.91
N LYS A 195 17.30 -9.52 -2.28
CA LYS A 195 18.72 -9.22 -2.48
C LYS A 195 19.16 -9.46 -3.92
N GLU A 196 18.72 -10.56 -4.53
CA GLU A 196 19.03 -10.89 -5.92
C GLU A 196 18.38 -9.89 -6.89
N ASP A 197 17.10 -9.56 -6.67
CA ASP A 197 16.32 -8.63 -7.46
C ASP A 197 16.92 -7.22 -7.47
N LEU A 198 17.20 -6.65 -6.29
CA LEU A 198 17.90 -5.37 -6.15
C LEU A 198 19.34 -5.42 -6.68
N GLY A 199 19.97 -6.60 -6.71
CA GLY A 199 21.28 -6.82 -7.30
C GLY A 199 21.30 -6.74 -8.83
N LYS A 200 20.19 -7.12 -9.49
CA LYS A 200 20.08 -7.20 -10.96
C LYS A 200 19.71 -5.87 -11.64
N THR A 201 19.13 -4.92 -10.91
CA THR A 201 18.68 -3.63 -11.46
C THR A 201 19.67 -2.51 -11.19
N ASP A 202 19.93 -1.64 -12.17
CA ASP A 202 20.70 -0.39 -11.95
C ASP A 202 19.79 0.82 -11.68
N LYS A 203 18.46 0.60 -11.59
CA LYS A 203 17.48 1.66 -11.39
C LYS A 203 17.30 1.98 -9.91
N PRO A 204 16.94 3.23 -9.55
CA PRO A 204 16.41 3.51 -8.23
C PRO A 204 15.12 2.72 -7.99
N ALA A 205 14.92 2.27 -6.75
CA ALA A 205 13.82 1.40 -6.37
C ALA A 205 12.81 2.06 -5.42
N LEU A 206 11.54 1.73 -5.58
CA LEU A 206 10.48 1.96 -4.59
C LEU A 206 10.00 0.61 -4.08
N VAL A 207 9.89 0.47 -2.77
CA VAL A 207 9.46 -0.77 -2.11
C VAL A 207 8.09 -0.54 -1.49
N PHE A 208 7.20 -1.51 -1.63
CA PHE A 208 5.86 -1.49 -1.08
C PHE A 208 5.69 -2.70 -0.15
N VAL A 209 5.22 -2.48 1.08
CA VAL A 209 4.94 -3.53 2.07
C VAL A 209 3.81 -3.08 3.01
N HIS A 210 2.86 -3.96 3.30
CA HIS A 210 1.69 -3.60 4.12
C HIS A 210 2.07 -3.33 5.59
N GLN A 211 2.85 -4.23 6.19
CA GLN A 211 3.28 -4.12 7.58
C GLN A 211 4.49 -3.18 7.72
N LEU A 212 4.54 -2.44 8.83
CA LEU A 212 5.51 -1.38 9.01
C LEU A 212 6.93 -1.93 9.13
N LEU A 213 7.87 -1.29 8.43
CA LEU A 213 9.30 -1.46 8.68
C LEU A 213 9.86 -0.41 9.63
N ASP A 214 9.19 0.72 9.82
CA ASP A 214 9.69 1.82 10.67
C ASP A 214 9.46 1.52 12.18
N PRO A 215 10.52 1.45 13.00
CA PRO A 215 10.39 1.21 14.44
C PRO A 215 9.74 2.38 15.21
N MET A 216 9.63 3.57 14.61
CA MET A 216 9.15 4.77 15.31
C MET A 216 7.63 4.89 15.37
N GLN A 217 6.89 4.07 14.62
CA GLN A 217 5.44 4.25 14.45
C GLN A 217 4.61 3.34 15.35
N SER A 218 4.88 2.04 15.38
CA SER A 218 4.18 1.10 16.25
C SER A 218 4.89 -0.24 16.33
N GLU A 219 5.31 -0.66 17.52
CA GLU A 219 5.94 -1.97 17.73
C GLU A 219 4.99 -3.14 17.40
N GLN A 220 3.67 -2.95 17.53
CA GLN A 220 2.69 -4.02 17.31
C GLN A 220 2.41 -4.28 15.83
N HIS A 221 2.57 -3.27 14.98
CA HIS A 221 2.33 -3.36 13.53
C HIS A 221 3.61 -3.58 12.73
N GLN A 222 4.74 -3.76 13.44
CA GLN A 222 6.04 -3.91 12.82
C GLN A 222 6.29 -5.36 12.41
N VAL A 223 6.84 -5.53 11.20
CA VAL A 223 7.43 -6.80 10.77
C VAL A 223 8.51 -7.21 11.76
N LYS A 224 8.47 -8.44 12.25
CA LYS A 224 9.33 -8.91 13.33
C LYS A 224 10.80 -8.95 12.99
N ASN A 225 11.13 -9.20 11.72
CA ASN A 225 12.49 -9.09 11.20
C ASN A 225 12.71 -7.79 10.41
N ALA A 226 11.96 -6.72 10.70
CA ALA A 226 12.08 -5.43 10.00
C ALA A 226 13.48 -4.82 10.07
N ALA A 227 14.29 -5.11 11.10
CA ALA A 227 15.68 -4.64 11.16
C ALA A 227 16.51 -5.24 10.02
N ALA A 228 16.45 -6.56 9.85
CA ALA A 228 17.15 -7.25 8.76
C ALA A 228 16.63 -6.82 7.37
N VAL A 229 15.33 -6.55 7.23
CA VAL A 229 14.77 -6.01 5.99
C VAL A 229 15.36 -4.64 5.69
N ARG A 230 15.36 -3.72 6.67
CA ARG A 230 15.95 -2.38 6.50
C ARG A 230 17.44 -2.45 6.14
N ASP A 231 18.22 -3.26 6.85
CA ASP A 231 19.65 -3.44 6.58
C ASP A 231 19.88 -3.90 5.13
N LEU A 232 19.06 -4.81 4.61
CA LEU A 232 19.12 -5.27 3.23
C LEU A 232 18.79 -4.13 2.24
N LEU A 233 17.69 -3.42 2.47
CA LEU A 233 17.27 -2.30 1.62
C LEU A 233 18.31 -1.19 1.58
N GLU A 234 18.89 -0.83 2.74
CA GLU A 234 19.95 0.18 2.86
C GLU A 234 21.24 -0.26 2.19
N ALA A 235 21.65 -1.52 2.39
CA ALA A 235 22.86 -2.08 1.78
C ALA A 235 22.81 -2.10 0.24
N SER A 236 21.60 -2.10 -0.36
CA SER A 236 21.45 -2.02 -1.81
C SER A 236 21.93 -0.68 -2.39
N GLY A 237 21.84 0.42 -1.61
CA GLY A 237 22.10 1.78 -2.07
C GLY A 237 21.13 2.30 -3.16
N LYS A 238 20.06 1.55 -3.49
CA LYS A 238 19.15 1.85 -4.62
C LYS A 238 17.76 2.28 -4.19
N VAL A 239 17.33 1.95 -2.97
CA VAL A 239 15.96 2.19 -2.49
C VAL A 239 15.78 3.66 -2.12
N LEU A 240 14.80 4.32 -2.74
CA LEU A 240 14.48 5.73 -2.52
C LEU A 240 13.44 5.92 -1.41
N ALA A 241 12.47 5.03 -1.33
CA ALA A 241 11.38 5.07 -0.36
C ALA A 241 10.76 3.69 -0.17
N VAL A 242 10.16 3.51 1.01
CA VAL A 242 9.30 2.38 1.35
C VAL A 242 7.92 2.92 1.68
N PHE A 243 6.87 2.27 1.17
CA PHE A 243 5.47 2.59 1.42
C PHE A 243 4.77 1.42 2.07
#